data_AF-A0A0D8XY80-F1
#
_entry.id   AF-A0A0D8XY80-F1
#
_cell.length_a   1.000
_cell.length_b   1.000
_cell.length_c   1.000
_cell.angle_alpha   90.00
_cell.angle_beta   90.00
_cell.angle_gamma   90.00
#
_symmetry.space_group_name_H-M   'P 1'
#
loop_
_entity.id
_entity.type
_entity.pdbx_description
1 polymer ?
#
loop_
_entity_poly.entity_id
_entity_poly.type
_entity_poly.pdbx_seq_one_letter_code
_entity_poly.pdbx_strand_id
1 'polypeptide(L)'
;MGFYGEDDMFCNTSNFYEQQPDYSSCNAKYVCLDQPIKSEKEKRPNFVVKKENFYEEEEDYDDDREKCSIRLGKLRRIGLKSMPCLALRKHLKKVANGTEPNPWLSNVYSERSLRKFLRRFMLGMVIRACENEGVEDCELEPLHREAFKLILNLNDELIQSLSAFGNFSTELLRCAKNNCQKAFISRDVANILLSRIAGEYTQCQVPECPRTVESHDDVNYLIVEGGSYSDKLEMPDYEQAPSKLLCLCLFHNGIFELMFDIIHMEWNVYHNCLYHVREILKTKFFKNSDDVVDELPSDLIRSLVHFYMARYFCLWAFGDVELWKKNGCTFFQALFGSE
;
A
#
# COMPACT_ATOMS: atom_id res chain seq x y z
N MET A 1 26.17 12.88 -4.14
CA MET A 1 25.36 14.10 -3.85
C MET A 1 23.95 13.58 -3.61
N GLY A 2 23.37 13.47 -2.41
CA GLY A 2 23.57 14.22 -1.17
C GLY A 2 22.36 15.11 -0.93
N PHE A 3 21.14 14.55 -0.83
CA PHE A 3 19.91 15.29 -0.49
C PHE A 3 18.87 14.36 0.15
N TYR A 4 18.90 14.27 1.48
CA TYR A 4 17.74 14.46 2.35
C TYR A 4 18.30 15.07 3.63
N GLY A 5 18.14 16.39 3.76
CA GLY A 5 18.41 17.09 5.00
C GLY A 5 17.35 16.71 6.01
N GLU A 6 17.84 16.23 7.14
CA GLU A 6 17.15 16.21 8.42
C GLU A 6 16.70 17.63 8.76
N ASP A 7 15.45 17.76 9.22
CA ASP A 7 14.90 18.77 10.14
C ASP A 7 13.47 19.13 9.75
N ASP A 8 12.51 18.49 10.44
CA ASP A 8 11.29 19.14 10.92
C ASP A 8 10.68 18.26 12.02
N MET A 9 11.42 18.16 13.14
CA MET A 9 10.82 17.82 14.42
C MET A 9 10.12 19.06 14.99
N PHE A 10 8.84 18.90 15.27
CA PHE A 10 8.01 19.80 16.06
C PHE A 10 8.73 20.35 17.30
N CYS A 11 8.97 21.67 17.36
CA CYS A 11 9.00 22.43 18.61
C CYS A 11 8.74 23.93 18.43
N ASN A 12 7.71 24.39 19.17
CA ASN A 12 7.39 25.73 19.64
C ASN A 12 8.39 26.88 19.37
N THR A 13 7.87 28.01 18.89
CA THR A 13 8.18 29.31 19.52
C THR A 13 7.10 30.35 19.27
N SER A 14 6.83 31.07 20.34
CA SER A 14 5.87 32.15 20.54
C SER A 14 6.22 33.47 19.84
N ASN A 15 5.15 34.20 19.47
CA ASN A 15 5.03 35.67 19.35
C ASN A 15 6.05 36.44 18.50
N PHE A 16 5.60 37.07 17.41
CA PHE A 16 5.58 38.54 17.25
C PHE A 16 4.80 38.94 15.96
N TYR A 17 3.98 39.99 16.11
CA TYR A 17 3.17 40.78 15.15
C TYR A 17 3.90 41.07 13.82
N GLU A 18 3.32 41.36 12.63
CA GLU A 18 2.09 42.02 12.16
C GLU A 18 2.17 41.91 10.61
N GLN A 19 1.21 41.36 9.85
CA GLN A 19 0.17 42.10 9.09
C GLN A 19 -0.62 41.07 8.25
N GLN A 20 -1.94 41.01 8.44
CA GLN A 20 -2.87 40.31 7.55
C GLN A 20 -3.16 41.14 6.29
N PRO A 21 -3.68 40.51 5.23
CA PRO A 21 -5.10 40.77 4.97
C PRO A 21 -5.96 39.51 4.90
N ASP A 22 -7.15 39.73 5.46
CA ASP A 22 -8.33 38.89 5.64
C ASP A 22 -8.82 38.18 4.37
N TYR A 23 -9.10 36.88 4.47
CA TYR A 23 -10.34 36.31 3.96
C TYR A 23 -10.73 35.08 4.79
N SER A 24 -11.88 35.24 5.41
CA SER A 24 -12.54 34.38 6.39
C SER A 24 -12.96 33.00 5.86
N SER A 25 -12.96 32.06 6.82
CA SER A 25 -13.84 30.90 7.00
C SER A 25 -13.47 29.56 6.34
N CYS A 26 -12.80 28.70 7.10
CA CYS A 26 -13.29 27.33 7.37
C CYS A 26 -12.64 26.78 8.65
N ASN A 27 -13.34 26.89 9.79
CA ASN A 27 -12.90 26.33 11.07
C ASN A 27 -13.12 24.81 11.09
N ALA A 28 -12.11 24.03 10.72
CA ALA A 28 -12.04 22.62 11.10
C ALA A 28 -11.46 22.53 12.52
N LYS A 29 -12.31 22.16 13.48
CA LYS A 29 -11.94 21.94 14.88
C LYS A 29 -10.92 20.81 14.98
N TYR A 30 -9.67 21.14 15.32
CA TYR A 30 -8.69 20.18 15.79
C TYR A 30 -9.16 19.63 17.14
N VAL A 31 -9.54 18.35 17.17
CA VAL A 31 -9.83 17.64 18.43
C VAL A 31 -8.50 17.08 18.94
N CYS A 32 -8.00 17.69 20.00
CA CYS A 32 -6.87 17.23 20.80
C CYS A 32 -7.24 15.91 21.51
N LEU A 33 -6.53 14.82 21.20
CA LEU A 33 -6.72 13.50 21.82
C LEU A 33 -5.65 13.24 22.88
N ASP A 34 -5.62 14.06 23.93
CA ASP A 34 -4.88 13.78 25.15
C ASP A 34 -5.80 14.01 26.35
N GLN A 35 -6.40 12.93 26.86
CA GLN A 35 -6.63 12.69 28.29
C GLN A 35 -7.19 11.28 28.57
N PRO A 36 -6.86 10.68 29.73
CA PRO A 36 -7.08 9.26 30.02
C PRO A 36 -8.49 9.01 30.56
N ILE A 37 -9.22 8.05 29.99
CA ILE A 37 -10.52 7.63 30.53
C ILE A 37 -10.31 6.50 31.54
N LYS A 38 -10.84 6.78 32.73
CA LYS A 38 -10.87 5.95 33.94
C LYS A 38 -11.65 4.65 33.72
N SER A 39 -11.26 3.65 34.51
CA SER A 39 -11.84 2.32 34.61
C SER A 39 -13.34 2.32 34.94
N GLU A 40 -14.15 1.64 34.13
CA GLU A 40 -15.39 1.03 34.58
C GLU A 40 -15.40 -0.46 34.25
N LYS A 41 -15.68 -1.25 35.29
CA LYS A 41 -15.76 -2.70 35.26
C LYS A 41 -17.09 -3.09 34.62
N GLU A 42 -17.05 -3.72 33.45
CA GLU A 42 -18.19 -4.48 32.94
C GLU A 42 -17.84 -5.94 32.66
N LYS A 43 -18.81 -6.78 33.02
CA LYS A 43 -18.72 -8.23 33.24
C LYS A 43 -18.52 -8.97 31.91
N ARG A 44 -17.53 -9.86 31.88
CA ARG A 44 -17.28 -10.78 30.75
C ARG A 44 -18.43 -11.77 30.59
N PRO A 45 -18.99 -11.98 29.38
CA PRO A 45 -19.60 -13.24 29.01
C PRO A 45 -18.49 -14.22 28.61
N ASN A 46 -18.52 -15.42 29.17
CA ASN A 46 -17.66 -16.54 28.79
C ASN A 46 -17.93 -16.92 27.33
N PHE A 47 -17.04 -16.52 26.41
CA PHE A 47 -16.98 -17.09 25.07
C PHE A 47 -15.99 -18.26 25.08
N VAL A 48 -16.53 -19.45 24.89
CA VAL A 48 -15.77 -20.68 24.64
C VAL A 48 -14.97 -20.49 23.36
N VAL A 49 -13.65 -20.45 23.48
CA VAL A 49 -12.71 -20.48 22.36
C VAL A 49 -12.85 -21.85 21.70
N LYS A 50 -13.49 -21.92 20.54
CA LYS A 50 -13.34 -23.09 19.66
C LYS A 50 -11.91 -23.07 19.13
N LYS A 51 -11.16 -24.13 19.44
CA LYS A 51 -9.90 -24.46 18.74
C LYS A 51 -10.23 -24.58 17.25
N GLU A 52 -9.66 -23.71 16.43
CA GLU A 52 -9.55 -23.95 14.99
C GLU A 52 -8.52 -25.07 14.80
N ASN A 53 -9.01 -26.29 14.61
CA ASN A 53 -8.21 -27.38 14.07
C ASN A 53 -8.16 -27.15 12.55
N PHE A 54 -7.02 -26.69 12.04
CA PHE A 54 -6.69 -26.79 10.63
C PHE A 54 -6.33 -28.26 10.35
N TYR A 55 -7.30 -29.02 9.86
CA TYR A 55 -6.99 -30.20 9.07
C TYR A 55 -6.82 -29.73 7.63
N GLU A 56 -5.78 -30.20 6.96
CA GLU A 56 -5.59 -30.07 5.51
C GLU A 56 -6.77 -30.79 4.82
N GLU A 57 -7.82 -30.05 4.51
CA GLU A 57 -8.81 -30.48 3.52
C GLU A 57 -8.19 -30.22 2.14
N GLU A 58 -8.13 -31.23 1.29
CA GLU A 58 -7.79 -31.09 -0.13
C GLU A 58 -8.82 -30.17 -0.78
N GLU A 59 -8.57 -28.86 -0.79
CA GLU A 59 -9.42 -27.85 -1.42
C GLU A 59 -9.48 -28.09 -2.94
N ASP A 60 -10.70 -28.08 -3.47
CA ASP A 60 -11.02 -28.25 -4.89
C ASP A 60 -10.48 -27.05 -5.69
N TYR A 61 -9.21 -27.16 -6.12
CA TYR A 61 -8.45 -26.10 -6.80
C TYR A 61 -9.13 -25.49 -8.04
N ASP A 62 -10.11 -26.18 -8.62
CA ASP A 62 -10.84 -25.71 -9.80
C ASP A 62 -11.97 -24.72 -9.45
N ASP A 63 -12.63 -24.89 -8.30
CA ASP A 63 -13.70 -23.99 -7.82
C ASP A 63 -13.12 -22.60 -7.45
N ASP A 64 -11.93 -22.58 -6.83
CA ASP A 64 -11.27 -21.33 -6.45
C ASP A 64 -10.76 -20.51 -7.65
N ARG A 65 -10.34 -21.18 -8.74
CA ARG A 65 -9.95 -20.49 -9.98
C ARG A 65 -11.16 -19.86 -10.66
N GLU A 66 -12.30 -20.56 -10.69
CA GLU A 66 -13.53 -20.03 -11.28
C GLU A 66 -14.03 -18.82 -10.49
N LYS A 67 -14.09 -18.92 -9.15
CA LYS A 67 -14.43 -17.80 -8.26
C LYS A 67 -13.52 -16.59 -8.47
N CYS A 68 -12.20 -16.81 -8.58
CA CYS A 68 -11.24 -15.76 -8.87
C CYS A 68 -11.51 -15.11 -10.23
N SER A 69 -11.71 -15.90 -11.29
CA SER A 69 -12.01 -15.41 -12.64
C SER A 69 -13.28 -14.56 -12.68
N ILE A 70 -14.35 -15.00 -12.00
CA ILE A 70 -15.63 -14.26 -11.91
C ILE A 70 -15.41 -12.91 -11.21
N ARG A 71 -14.68 -12.91 -10.08
CA ARG A 71 -14.36 -11.72 -9.30
C ARG A 71 -13.57 -10.70 -10.13
N LEU A 72 -12.49 -11.13 -10.78
CA LEU A 72 -11.67 -10.28 -11.65
C LEU A 72 -12.45 -9.77 -12.88
N GLY A 73 -13.27 -10.61 -13.49
CA GLY A 73 -14.15 -10.22 -14.59
C GLY A 73 -15.17 -9.15 -14.19
N LYS A 74 -15.71 -9.21 -12.97
CA LYS A 74 -16.60 -8.19 -12.42
C LYS A 74 -15.87 -6.86 -12.23
N LEU A 75 -14.67 -6.87 -11.63
CA LEU A 75 -13.85 -5.67 -11.45
C LEU A 75 -13.54 -4.99 -12.79
N ARG A 76 -13.11 -5.76 -13.79
CA ARG A 76 -12.85 -5.24 -15.14
C ARG A 76 -14.07 -4.57 -15.75
N ARG A 77 -15.25 -5.19 -15.65
CA ARG A 77 -16.51 -4.59 -16.11
C ARG A 77 -16.88 -3.31 -15.37
N ILE A 78 -16.51 -3.16 -14.11
CA ILE A 78 -16.72 -1.91 -13.36
C ILE A 78 -15.73 -0.84 -13.86
N GLY A 79 -14.46 -1.20 -14.03
CA GLY A 79 -13.39 -0.32 -14.51
C GLY A 79 -13.61 0.25 -15.91
N LEU A 80 -14.21 -0.53 -16.81
CA LEU A 80 -14.51 -0.13 -18.19
C LEU A 80 -15.76 0.76 -18.33
N LYS A 81 -16.45 1.11 -17.25
CA LYS A 81 -17.60 2.03 -17.31
C LYS A 81 -17.14 3.46 -17.54
N SER A 82 -18.02 4.32 -18.05
CA SER A 82 -17.76 5.76 -18.20
C SER A 82 -17.43 6.45 -16.87
N MET A 83 -18.10 6.04 -15.78
CA MET A 83 -17.89 6.53 -14.42
C MET A 83 -17.50 5.37 -13.47
N PRO A 84 -16.27 4.86 -13.55
CA PRO A 84 -15.86 3.64 -12.85
C PRO A 84 -15.86 3.83 -11.33
N CYS A 85 -15.50 5.01 -10.83
CA CYS A 85 -15.52 5.34 -9.40
C CYS A 85 -16.93 5.25 -8.80
N LEU A 86 -17.93 5.80 -9.49
CA LEU A 86 -19.34 5.73 -9.05
C LEU A 86 -19.87 4.29 -9.11
N ALA A 87 -19.50 3.55 -10.15
CA ALA A 87 -19.91 2.16 -10.30
C ALA A 87 -19.32 1.27 -9.19
N LEU A 88 -18.04 1.47 -8.87
CA LEU A 88 -17.38 0.77 -7.77
C LEU A 88 -17.98 1.16 -6.43
N ARG A 89 -18.20 2.46 -6.16
CA ARG A 89 -18.87 2.94 -4.93
C ARG A 89 -20.25 2.28 -4.74
N LYS A 90 -21.05 2.16 -5.82
CA LYS A 90 -22.33 1.44 -5.78
C LYS A 90 -22.17 -0.05 -5.48
N HIS A 91 -21.15 -0.69 -6.05
CA HIS A 91 -20.87 -2.10 -5.77
C HIS A 91 -20.42 -2.30 -4.32
N LEU A 92 -19.50 -1.49 -3.83
CA LEU A 92 -19.00 -1.52 -2.47
C LEU A 92 -20.11 -1.30 -1.42
N LYS A 93 -21.13 -0.47 -1.70
CA LYS A 93 -22.34 -0.38 -0.86
C LYS A 93 -23.10 -1.71 -0.73
N LYS A 94 -23.11 -2.54 -1.77
CA LYS A 94 -23.73 -3.88 -1.73
C LYS A 94 -22.90 -4.86 -0.90
N VAL A 95 -21.58 -4.75 -0.98
CA VAL A 95 -20.63 -5.52 -0.14
C VAL A 95 -20.83 -5.18 1.33
N ALA A 96 -20.95 -3.88 1.64
CA ALA A 96 -21.29 -3.37 2.97
C ALA A 96 -22.51 -4.05 3.59
N ASN A 97 -23.52 -4.28 2.77
CA ASN A 97 -24.80 -4.84 3.19
C ASN A 97 -24.79 -6.38 3.17
N GLY A 98 -23.66 -7.02 2.90
CA GLY A 98 -23.52 -8.48 2.81
C GLY A 98 -24.21 -9.10 1.58
N THR A 99 -24.62 -8.28 0.60
CA THR A 99 -25.35 -8.76 -0.59
C THR A 99 -24.42 -9.17 -1.74
N GLU A 100 -23.14 -8.84 -1.65
CA GLU A 100 -22.12 -9.11 -2.64
C GLU A 100 -20.79 -9.43 -1.94
N PRO A 101 -19.94 -10.31 -2.50
CA PRO A 101 -18.62 -10.60 -1.94
C PRO A 101 -17.65 -9.43 -2.13
N ASN A 102 -16.56 -9.45 -1.34
CA ASN A 102 -15.49 -8.48 -1.47
C ASN A 102 -14.85 -8.59 -2.88
N PRO A 103 -14.72 -7.47 -3.62
CA PRO A 103 -14.19 -7.53 -4.97
C PRO A 103 -12.66 -7.66 -4.99
N TRP A 104 -11.96 -7.23 -3.95
CA TRP A 104 -10.50 -7.16 -3.89
C TRP A 104 -9.85 -8.45 -3.42
N LEU A 105 -10.54 -9.21 -2.59
CA LEU A 105 -10.01 -10.38 -1.92
C LEU A 105 -11.02 -11.50 -1.89
N SER A 106 -10.53 -12.73 -2.03
CA SER A 106 -11.25 -13.97 -1.82
C SER A 106 -11.69 -14.10 -0.36
N ASN A 107 -10.75 -13.83 0.55
CA ASN A 107 -10.93 -13.98 1.99
C ASN A 107 -10.80 -12.63 2.70
N VAL A 108 -11.82 -12.28 3.49
CA VAL A 108 -11.83 -11.03 4.27
C VAL A 108 -11.27 -11.29 5.66
N TYR A 109 -10.20 -10.59 6.00
CA TYR A 109 -9.60 -10.64 7.33
C TYR A 109 -10.16 -9.54 8.23
N SER A 110 -10.37 -9.85 9.51
CA SER A 110 -10.64 -8.82 10.51
C SER A 110 -9.43 -7.91 10.69
N GLU A 111 -9.64 -6.64 11.02
CA GLU A 111 -8.54 -5.70 11.31
C GLU A 111 -7.60 -6.26 12.40
N ARG A 112 -8.17 -6.87 13.44
CA ARG A 112 -7.41 -7.48 14.53
C ARG A 112 -6.51 -8.60 14.04
N SER A 113 -7.04 -9.49 13.20
CA SER A 113 -6.29 -10.60 12.62
C SER A 113 -5.18 -10.09 11.71
N LEU A 114 -5.49 -9.14 10.81
CA LEU A 114 -4.52 -8.59 9.87
C LEU A 114 -3.38 -7.85 10.59
N ARG A 115 -3.68 -7.05 11.62
CA ARG A 115 -2.66 -6.41 12.46
C ARG A 115 -1.76 -7.42 13.16
N LYS A 116 -2.31 -8.56 13.60
CA LYS A 116 -1.52 -9.64 14.21
C LYS A 116 -0.56 -10.27 13.20
N PHE A 117 -1.02 -10.56 11.99
CA PHE A 117 -0.15 -11.06 10.92
C PHE A 117 0.89 -10.04 10.49
N LEU A 118 0.51 -8.77 10.32
CA LEU A 118 1.44 -7.71 9.98
C LEU A 118 2.52 -7.54 11.05
N ARG A 119 2.19 -7.58 12.35
CA ARG A 119 3.22 -7.52 13.41
C ARG A 119 4.24 -8.64 13.28
N ARG A 120 3.78 -9.88 13.05
CA ARG A 120 4.66 -11.05 12.84
C ARG A 120 5.50 -10.90 11.58
N PHE A 121 4.90 -10.38 10.51
CA PHE A 121 5.60 -10.06 9.27
C PHE A 121 6.71 -9.02 9.51
N MET A 122 6.42 -7.92 10.22
CA MET A 122 7.41 -6.88 10.53
C MET A 122 8.56 -7.43 11.39
N LEU A 123 8.25 -8.23 12.41
CA LEU A 123 9.28 -8.88 13.24
C LEU A 123 10.15 -9.83 12.40
N GLY A 124 9.52 -10.63 11.54
CA GLY A 124 10.26 -11.48 10.59
C GLY A 124 11.16 -10.66 9.66
N MET A 125 10.72 -9.48 9.22
CA MET A 125 11.55 -8.58 8.40
C MET A 125 12.75 -8.03 9.16
N VAL A 126 12.60 -7.70 10.44
CA VAL A 126 13.72 -7.30 11.30
C VAL A 126 14.71 -8.46 11.45
N ILE A 127 14.24 -9.68 11.73
CA ILE A 127 15.12 -10.86 11.89
C ILE A 127 15.91 -11.11 10.60
N ARG A 128 15.26 -11.01 9.43
CA ARG A 128 15.95 -11.09 8.12
C ARG A 128 16.99 -9.99 7.93
N ALA A 129 16.69 -8.77 8.37
CA ALA A 129 17.65 -7.68 8.32
C ALA A 129 18.85 -7.94 9.23
N CYS A 130 18.64 -8.47 10.44
CA CYS A 130 19.71 -8.90 11.34
C CYS A 130 20.60 -9.98 10.70
N GLU A 131 19.99 -11.01 10.11
CA GLU A 131 20.71 -12.09 9.41
C GLU A 131 21.58 -11.51 8.27
N ASN A 132 21.03 -10.57 7.50
CA ASN A 132 21.76 -9.93 6.40
C ASN A 132 22.89 -9.01 6.86
N GLU A 133 22.81 -8.46 8.07
CA GLU A 133 23.87 -7.67 8.70
C GLU A 133 24.86 -8.51 9.52
N GLY A 134 24.73 -9.85 9.46
CA GLY A 134 25.70 -10.79 10.05
C GLY A 134 25.47 -11.12 11.53
N VAL A 135 24.26 -10.88 12.06
CA VAL A 135 23.87 -11.40 13.38
C VAL A 135 23.73 -12.92 13.30
N GLU A 136 24.41 -13.65 14.19
CA GLU A 136 24.57 -15.11 14.08
C GLU A 136 23.27 -15.87 14.37
N ASP A 137 22.67 -15.63 15.54
CA ASP A 137 21.54 -16.40 16.05
C ASP A 137 20.22 -15.73 15.60
N CYS A 138 19.88 -15.87 14.31
CA CYS A 138 18.66 -15.36 13.68
C CYS A 138 17.69 -16.49 13.34
N GLU A 139 16.61 -16.66 14.11
CA GLU A 139 15.63 -17.74 13.88
C GLU A 139 14.25 -17.21 13.50
N LEU A 140 13.81 -17.51 12.27
CA LEU A 140 12.42 -17.29 11.88
C LEU A 140 11.52 -18.41 12.39
N GLU A 141 10.74 -18.09 13.42
CA GLU A 141 9.63 -18.94 13.90
C GLU A 141 8.63 -19.31 12.79
N PRO A 142 7.92 -20.45 12.92
CA PRO A 142 6.86 -20.83 11.99
C PRO A 142 5.81 -19.74 11.78
N LEU A 143 5.47 -19.01 12.84
CA LEU A 143 4.49 -17.92 12.81
C LEU A 143 4.94 -16.73 11.93
N HIS A 144 6.25 -16.50 11.79
CA HIS A 144 6.79 -15.49 10.88
C HIS A 144 6.66 -15.95 9.42
N ARG A 145 6.96 -17.23 9.15
CA ARG A 145 6.86 -17.83 7.81
C ARG A 145 5.42 -17.88 7.31
N GLU A 146 4.47 -18.22 8.19
CA GLU A 146 3.04 -18.13 7.92
C GLU A 146 2.61 -16.69 7.59
N ALA A 147 3.11 -15.71 8.35
CA ALA A 147 2.82 -14.31 8.10
C ALA A 147 3.38 -13.83 6.76
N PHE A 148 4.60 -14.23 6.38
CA PHE A 148 5.16 -13.95 5.04
C PHE A 148 4.25 -14.51 3.95
N LYS A 149 3.92 -15.80 4.01
CA LYS A 149 3.06 -16.45 3.00
C LYS A 149 1.71 -15.72 2.87
N LEU A 150 1.07 -15.40 4.00
CA LEU A 150 -0.22 -14.72 4.00
C LEU A 150 -0.14 -13.32 3.39
N ILE A 151 0.82 -12.50 3.81
CA ILE A 151 0.94 -11.11 3.34
C ILE A 151 1.34 -11.06 1.86
N LEU A 152 2.22 -11.96 1.40
CA LEU A 152 2.58 -12.06 -0.01
C LEU A 152 1.38 -12.44 -0.88
N ASN A 153 0.65 -13.49 -0.49
CA ASN A 153 -0.55 -13.91 -1.20
C ASN A 153 -1.62 -12.81 -1.23
N LEU A 154 -1.79 -12.11 -0.11
CA LEU A 154 -2.71 -10.98 0.00
C LEU A 154 -2.32 -9.85 -0.97
N ASN A 155 -1.05 -9.46 -1.00
CA ASN A 155 -0.56 -8.43 -1.90
C ASN A 155 -0.74 -8.83 -3.37
N ASP A 156 -0.41 -10.07 -3.73
CA ASP A 156 -0.60 -10.59 -5.09
C ASP A 156 -2.06 -10.55 -5.51
N GLU A 157 -2.98 -10.92 -4.62
CA GLU A 157 -4.41 -10.89 -4.89
C GLU A 157 -4.93 -9.44 -5.09
N LEU A 158 -4.45 -8.50 -4.28
CA LEU A 158 -4.77 -7.08 -4.44
C LEU A 158 -4.21 -6.53 -5.76
N ILE A 159 -2.98 -6.89 -6.14
CA ILE A 159 -2.36 -6.49 -7.40
C ILE A 159 -3.17 -7.02 -8.60
N GLN A 160 -3.59 -8.29 -8.57
CA GLN A 160 -4.44 -8.86 -9.61
C GLN A 160 -5.78 -8.12 -9.72
N SER A 161 -6.39 -7.80 -8.58
CA SER A 161 -7.66 -7.09 -8.52
C SER A 161 -7.54 -5.66 -9.06
N LEU A 162 -6.48 -4.94 -8.69
CA LEU A 162 -6.19 -3.61 -9.21
C LEU A 162 -5.90 -3.63 -10.71
N SER A 163 -5.13 -4.62 -11.17
CA SER A 163 -4.85 -4.82 -12.59
C SER A 163 -6.12 -5.09 -13.38
N ALA A 164 -7.04 -5.90 -12.83
CA ALA A 164 -8.33 -6.15 -13.47
C ALA A 164 -9.21 -4.89 -13.49
N PHE A 165 -9.28 -4.16 -12.37
CA PHE A 165 -10.05 -2.93 -12.26
C PHE A 165 -9.53 -1.80 -13.16
N GLY A 166 -8.21 -1.64 -13.28
CA GLY A 166 -7.57 -0.68 -14.17
C GLY A 166 -7.43 -1.16 -15.62
N ASN A 167 -7.91 -2.36 -15.95
CA ASN A 167 -7.73 -3.03 -17.24
C ASN A 167 -6.26 -3.01 -17.75
N PHE A 168 -5.29 -3.11 -16.84
CA PHE A 168 -3.88 -3.03 -17.19
C PHE A 168 -3.43 -4.25 -17.99
N SER A 169 -2.61 -3.99 -19.01
CA SER A 169 -1.94 -5.05 -19.76
C SER A 169 -0.89 -5.75 -18.88
N THR A 170 -0.53 -6.97 -19.26
CA THR A 170 0.59 -7.70 -18.66
C THR A 170 1.89 -6.89 -18.72
N GLU A 171 2.05 -6.07 -19.76
CA GLU A 171 3.20 -5.19 -19.93
C GLU A 171 3.25 -4.05 -18.92
N LEU A 172 2.12 -3.42 -18.59
CA LEU A 172 2.07 -2.39 -17.54
C LEU A 172 2.34 -2.99 -16.17
N LEU A 173 1.82 -4.19 -15.90
CA LEU A 173 2.11 -4.91 -14.67
C LEU A 173 3.59 -5.28 -14.56
N ARG A 174 4.18 -5.81 -15.64
CA ARG A 174 5.61 -6.10 -15.73
C ARG A 174 6.45 -4.85 -15.51
N CYS A 175 6.03 -3.72 -16.08
CA CYS A 175 6.65 -2.43 -15.84
C CYS A 175 6.64 -2.06 -14.35
N ALA A 176 5.48 -2.15 -13.68
CA ALA A 176 5.40 -1.85 -12.26
C ALA A 176 6.28 -2.77 -11.38
N LYS A 177 6.38 -4.06 -11.72
CA LYS A 177 7.19 -5.04 -10.97
C LYS A 177 8.69 -4.89 -11.18
N ASN A 178 9.12 -4.55 -12.39
CA ASN A 178 10.54 -4.54 -12.78
C ASN A 178 11.21 -3.18 -12.61
N ASN A 179 10.47 -2.17 -12.13
CA ASN A 179 11.01 -0.83 -11.93
C ASN A 179 10.71 -0.42 -10.49
N CYS A 180 11.77 -0.19 -9.73
CA CYS A 180 11.72 0.15 -8.30
C CYS A 180 11.53 1.65 -8.07
N GLN A 181 11.75 2.48 -9.09
CA GLN A 181 11.64 3.94 -8.98
C GLN A 181 10.58 4.48 -9.92
N LYS A 182 9.87 5.51 -9.45
CA LYS A 182 8.92 6.27 -10.25
C LYS A 182 9.15 7.77 -10.03
N ALA A 183 9.09 8.55 -11.10
CA ALA A 183 9.21 10.00 -11.07
C ALA A 183 8.02 10.65 -11.77
N PHE A 184 7.39 11.61 -11.07
CA PHE A 184 6.34 12.44 -11.66
C PHE A 184 6.95 13.56 -12.47
N ILE A 185 6.38 13.79 -13.63
CA ILE A 185 6.88 14.76 -14.58
C ILE A 185 5.79 15.77 -14.88
N SER A 186 6.13 17.05 -14.77
CA SER A 186 5.23 18.12 -15.19
C SER A 186 4.96 18.03 -16.68
N ARG A 187 3.83 18.57 -17.15
CA ARG A 187 3.51 18.55 -18.58
C ARG A 187 4.61 19.21 -19.42
N ASP A 188 5.20 20.29 -18.94
CA ASP A 188 6.26 21.01 -19.66
C ASP A 188 7.48 20.11 -19.91
N VAL A 189 7.92 19.39 -18.88
CA VAL A 189 9.03 18.45 -19.00
C VAL A 189 8.63 17.24 -19.84
N ALA A 190 7.39 16.75 -19.71
CA ALA A 190 6.88 15.66 -20.53
C ALA A 190 6.88 16.02 -22.02
N ASN A 191 6.39 17.20 -22.41
CA ASN A 191 6.39 17.66 -23.81
C ASN A 191 7.80 17.70 -24.41
N ILE A 192 8.81 18.10 -23.62
CA ILE A 192 10.21 18.05 -24.03
C ILE A 192 10.66 16.60 -24.25
N LEU A 193 10.30 15.67 -23.35
CA LEU A 193 10.64 14.25 -23.47
C LEU A 193 9.94 13.56 -24.64
N LEU A 194 8.67 13.88 -24.88
CA LEU A 194 7.87 13.35 -25.99
C LEU A 194 8.47 13.69 -27.36
N SER A 195 9.16 14.82 -27.48
CA SER A 195 9.89 15.17 -28.72
C SER A 195 11.11 14.27 -28.99
N ARG A 196 11.56 13.50 -27.99
CA ARG A 196 12.80 12.70 -28.02
C ARG A 196 12.56 11.20 -27.91
N ILE A 197 11.42 10.77 -27.40
CA ILE A 197 11.08 9.37 -27.18
C ILE A 197 10.04 8.94 -28.21
N ALA A 198 10.34 7.89 -28.99
CA ALA A 198 9.40 7.34 -29.95
C ALA A 198 8.23 6.64 -29.24
N GLY A 199 7.00 7.05 -29.54
CA GLY A 199 5.78 6.40 -29.05
C GLY A 199 4.52 7.23 -29.28
N GLU A 200 3.36 6.59 -29.16
CA GLU A 200 2.07 7.27 -29.19
C GLU A 200 1.65 7.62 -27.76
N TYR A 201 1.76 8.90 -27.41
CA TYR A 201 1.47 9.43 -26.07
C TYR A 201 0.32 10.44 -26.07
N THR A 202 -0.46 10.43 -27.15
CA THR A 202 -1.67 11.24 -27.36
C THR A 202 -2.90 10.64 -26.69
N GLN A 203 -2.78 9.44 -26.12
CA GLN A 203 -3.86 8.76 -25.42
C GLN A 203 -3.34 7.94 -24.24
N CYS A 204 -4.24 7.65 -23.31
CA CYS A 204 -3.96 6.76 -22.19
C CYS A 204 -3.55 5.37 -22.71
N GLN A 205 -2.45 4.81 -22.22
CA GLN A 205 -1.88 3.54 -22.69
C GLN A 205 -2.63 2.29 -22.22
N VAL A 206 -3.76 2.47 -21.53
CA VAL A 206 -4.62 1.37 -21.10
C VAL A 206 -5.55 0.95 -22.24
N PRO A 207 -5.60 -0.34 -22.61
CA PRO A 207 -6.47 -0.82 -23.67
C PRO A 207 -7.94 -0.48 -23.40
N GLU A 208 -8.67 -0.12 -24.47
CA GLU A 208 -10.11 0.19 -24.42
C GLU A 208 -10.47 1.34 -23.47
N CYS A 209 -9.49 2.18 -23.08
CA CYS A 209 -9.76 3.37 -22.30
C CYS A 209 -10.56 4.36 -23.16
N PRO A 210 -11.83 4.68 -22.82
CA PRO A 210 -12.65 5.59 -23.62
C PRO A 210 -12.27 7.06 -23.41
N ARG A 211 -11.31 7.35 -22.53
CA ARG A 211 -10.87 8.72 -22.22
C ARG A 211 -9.82 9.14 -23.23
N THR A 212 -10.29 9.79 -24.30
CA THR A 212 -9.44 10.56 -25.21
C THR A 212 -8.86 11.75 -24.48
N VAL A 213 -7.59 12.04 -24.75
CA VAL A 213 -6.85 13.18 -24.17
C VAL A 213 -7.16 14.39 -25.05
N GLU A 214 -8.42 14.85 -25.05
CA GLU A 214 -8.80 16.03 -25.84
C GLU A 214 -8.24 17.32 -25.25
N SER A 215 -7.91 17.31 -23.96
CA SER A 215 -7.04 18.31 -23.34
C SER A 215 -5.88 17.57 -22.69
N HIS A 216 -4.66 18.04 -22.89
CA HIS A 216 -3.49 17.52 -22.18
C HIS A 216 -3.59 17.71 -20.64
N ASP A 217 -4.68 18.35 -20.15
CA ASP A 217 -5.04 18.60 -18.75
C ASP A 217 -5.36 17.37 -17.91
N ASP A 218 -5.65 16.23 -18.53
CA ASP A 218 -6.12 15.03 -17.80
C ASP A 218 -5.12 13.87 -17.76
N VAL A 219 -3.86 14.09 -18.17
CA VAL A 219 -2.83 13.04 -18.27
C VAL A 219 -1.66 13.33 -17.35
N ASN A 220 -1.31 12.33 -16.55
CA ASN A 220 -0.08 12.32 -15.79
C ASN A 220 0.98 11.50 -16.53
N TYR A 221 2.19 12.03 -16.54
CA TYR A 221 3.37 11.38 -17.08
C TYR A 221 4.20 10.82 -15.93
N LEU A 222 4.46 9.51 -16.01
CA LEU A 222 5.26 8.80 -15.02
C LEU A 222 6.47 8.20 -15.74
N ILE A 223 7.68 8.54 -15.33
CA ILE A 223 8.83 7.71 -15.67
C ILE A 223 8.94 6.62 -14.61
N VAL A 224 9.06 5.39 -15.07
CA VAL A 224 9.46 4.27 -14.24
C VAL A 224 10.90 3.94 -14.61
N GLU A 225 11.81 3.97 -13.64
CA GLU A 225 13.24 3.71 -13.84
C GLU A 225 13.62 2.33 -13.30
N GLY A 226 14.44 1.64 -14.09
CA GLY A 226 14.48 0.19 -14.12
C GLY A 226 15.36 -0.53 -13.10
N GLY A 227 14.96 -1.78 -12.92
CA GLY A 227 15.68 -2.93 -12.40
C GLY A 227 14.91 -3.59 -11.26
N SER A 228 14.91 -4.94 -11.26
CA SER A 228 14.31 -5.74 -10.19
C SER A 228 15.22 -5.70 -8.98
N TYR A 229 14.63 -5.74 -7.78
CA TYR A 229 15.42 -5.94 -6.59
C TYR A 229 16.19 -7.26 -6.65
N SER A 230 17.40 -7.29 -6.10
CA SER A 230 18.12 -8.56 -5.91
C SER A 230 17.35 -9.46 -4.92
N ASP A 231 17.75 -10.74 -4.80
CA ASP A 231 17.20 -11.63 -3.77
C ASP A 231 17.43 -11.09 -2.33
N LYS A 232 18.38 -10.16 -2.17
CA LYS A 232 18.66 -9.41 -0.93
C LYS A 232 17.89 -8.09 -0.83
N LEU A 233 16.95 -7.87 -1.74
CA LEU A 233 16.19 -6.64 -1.89
C LEU A 233 17.07 -5.41 -2.19
N GLU A 234 18.24 -5.54 -2.80
CA GLU A 234 19.09 -4.37 -3.13
C GLU A 234 18.62 -3.67 -4.40
N MET A 235 18.93 -2.37 -4.52
CA MET A 235 18.64 -1.61 -5.73
C MET A 235 19.50 -2.09 -6.90
N PRO A 236 18.94 -2.20 -8.12
CA PRO A 236 19.69 -2.50 -9.35
C PRO A 236 20.73 -1.41 -9.67
N ASP A 237 21.86 -1.80 -10.27
CA ASP A 237 22.85 -0.86 -10.81
C ASP A 237 22.27 -0.06 -12.00
N TYR A 238 22.49 1.26 -11.98
CA TYR A 238 21.90 2.25 -12.91
C TYR A 238 22.16 1.95 -14.40
N GLU A 239 23.25 1.24 -14.73
CA GLU A 239 23.61 0.90 -16.12
C GLU A 239 22.69 -0.16 -16.76
N GLN A 240 21.82 -0.82 -15.99
CA GLN A 240 20.93 -1.89 -16.46
C GLN A 240 19.43 -1.52 -16.44
N ALA A 241 19.12 -0.24 -16.20
CA ALA A 241 17.79 0.25 -15.86
C ALA A 241 17.10 0.98 -17.02
N PRO A 242 16.33 0.33 -17.91
CA PRO A 242 15.63 1.04 -18.97
C PRO A 242 14.50 1.90 -18.40
N SER A 243 14.61 3.22 -18.50
CA SER A 243 13.52 4.13 -18.14
C SER A 243 12.37 4.04 -19.14
N LYS A 244 11.13 3.91 -18.65
CA LYS A 244 9.92 3.87 -19.48
C LYS A 244 8.98 5.01 -19.12
N LEU A 245 8.65 5.84 -20.10
CA LEU A 245 7.62 6.86 -19.96
C LEU A 245 6.22 6.23 -20.12
N LEU A 246 5.41 6.34 -19.08
CA LEU A 246 4.00 5.96 -19.08
C LEU A 246 3.12 7.19 -19.22
N CYS A 247 2.08 7.05 -20.05
CA CYS A 247 1.05 8.06 -20.29
C CYS A 247 -0.30 7.48 -19.85
N LEU A 248 -0.79 7.95 -18.70
CA LEU A 248 -2.01 7.46 -18.06
C LEU A 248 -2.95 8.63 -17.76
N CYS A 249 -4.26 8.45 -17.99
CA CYS A 249 -5.24 9.42 -17.51
C CYS A 249 -5.29 9.42 -15.97
N LEU A 250 -5.79 10.49 -15.35
CA LEU A 250 -5.85 10.63 -13.88
C LEU A 250 -6.38 9.38 -13.14
N PHE A 251 -7.43 8.76 -13.68
CA PHE A 251 -8.01 7.55 -13.11
C PHE A 251 -7.04 6.35 -13.12
N HIS A 252 -6.46 6.04 -14.28
CA HIS A 252 -5.53 4.92 -14.40
C HIS A 252 -4.20 5.20 -13.70
N ASN A 253 -3.75 6.45 -13.71
CA ASN A 253 -2.54 6.85 -12.99
C ASN A 253 -2.67 6.57 -11.50
N GLY A 254 -3.77 6.96 -10.87
CA GLY A 254 -3.96 6.65 -9.46
C GLY A 254 -3.95 5.13 -9.19
N ILE A 255 -4.63 4.34 -10.03
CA ILE A 255 -4.73 2.88 -9.78
C ILE A 255 -3.35 2.26 -9.93
N PHE A 256 -2.60 2.72 -10.92
CA PHE A 256 -1.22 2.32 -11.14
C PHE A 256 -0.34 2.70 -9.95
N GLU A 257 -0.48 3.91 -9.40
CA GLU A 257 0.26 4.33 -8.22
C GLU A 257 -0.01 3.44 -7.01
N LEU A 258 -1.28 3.14 -6.72
CA LEU A 258 -1.62 2.28 -5.60
C LEU A 258 -1.13 0.84 -5.81
N MET A 259 -1.24 0.33 -7.04
CA MET A 259 -0.69 -0.98 -7.40
C MET A 259 0.84 -0.99 -7.24
N PHE A 260 1.53 0.05 -7.70
CA PHE A 260 2.97 0.23 -7.56
C PHE A 260 3.39 0.27 -6.08
N ASP A 261 2.68 1.05 -5.27
CA ASP A 261 2.92 1.12 -3.82
C ASP A 261 2.77 -0.26 -3.14
N ILE A 262 1.80 -1.07 -3.56
CA ILE A 262 1.60 -2.42 -3.02
C ILE A 262 2.70 -3.39 -3.47
N ILE A 263 3.09 -3.33 -4.75
CA ILE A 263 4.20 -4.12 -5.30
C ILE A 263 5.49 -3.88 -4.50
N HIS A 264 5.79 -2.62 -4.19
CA HIS A 264 7.04 -2.22 -3.56
C HIS A 264 6.96 -2.08 -2.04
N MET A 265 5.83 -2.45 -1.42
CA MET A 265 5.61 -2.28 0.02
C MET A 265 6.55 -3.14 0.86
N GLU A 266 6.78 -4.38 0.43
CA GLU A 266 7.69 -5.32 1.08
C GLU A 266 9.10 -4.75 1.13
N TRP A 267 9.59 -4.27 -0.01
CA TRP A 267 10.90 -3.66 -0.13
C TRP A 267 11.05 -2.43 0.78
N ASN A 268 10.09 -1.51 0.71
CA ASN A 268 10.11 -0.29 1.53
C ASN A 268 10.21 -0.63 3.03
N VAL A 269 9.41 -1.60 3.49
CA VAL A 269 9.45 -2.04 4.89
C VAL A 269 10.77 -2.69 5.24
N TYR A 270 11.27 -3.59 4.40
CA TYR A 270 12.53 -4.26 4.66
C TYR A 270 13.69 -3.27 4.81
N HIS A 271 13.78 -2.25 3.93
CA HIS A 271 14.84 -1.25 4.04
C HIS A 271 14.71 -0.33 5.25
N ASN A 272 13.49 -0.05 5.68
CA ASN A 272 13.28 0.64 6.97
C ASN A 272 13.77 -0.22 8.14
N CYS A 273 13.45 -1.52 8.15
CA CYS A 273 13.98 -2.44 9.16
C CYS A 273 15.50 -2.51 9.12
N LEU A 274 16.09 -2.66 7.93
CA LEU A 274 17.53 -2.74 7.72
C LEU A 274 18.26 -1.49 8.19
N TYR A 275 17.72 -0.30 7.91
CA TYR A 275 18.25 0.96 8.42
C TYR A 275 18.31 0.97 9.95
N HIS A 276 17.21 0.63 10.63
CA HIS A 276 17.19 0.64 12.09
C HIS A 276 18.09 -0.43 12.72
N VAL A 277 18.15 -1.63 12.12
CA VAL A 277 19.09 -2.67 12.55
C VAL A 277 20.53 -2.17 12.42
N ARG A 278 20.90 -1.55 11.29
CA ARG A 278 22.24 -0.96 11.09
C ARG A 278 22.57 0.10 12.13
N GLU A 279 21.63 1.00 12.44
CA GLU A 279 21.84 2.04 13.46
C GLU A 279 22.13 1.44 14.84
N ILE A 280 21.41 0.36 15.21
CA ILE A 280 21.65 -0.35 16.46
C ILE A 280 23.04 -1.02 16.44
N LEU A 281 23.35 -1.75 15.37
CA LEU A 281 24.62 -2.50 15.23
C LEU A 281 25.86 -1.61 15.14
N LYS A 282 25.72 -0.34 14.74
CA LYS A 282 26.81 0.66 14.83
C LYS A 282 27.26 0.92 16.27
N THR A 283 26.36 0.78 17.23
CA THR A 283 26.61 1.16 18.63
C THR A 283 26.93 -0.03 19.53
N LYS A 284 26.38 -1.20 19.22
CA LYS A 284 26.44 -2.40 20.05
C LYS A 284 26.54 -3.63 19.17
N PHE A 285 27.35 -4.59 19.59
CA PHE A 285 27.39 -5.92 18.97
C PHE A 285 26.37 -6.83 19.65
N PHE A 286 25.55 -7.52 18.86
CA PHE A 286 24.58 -8.50 19.33
C PHE A 286 24.82 -9.83 18.66
N LYS A 287 24.62 -10.90 19.42
CA LYS A 287 24.71 -12.27 18.89
C LYS A 287 23.35 -12.80 18.43
N ASN A 288 22.28 -12.42 19.13
CA ASN A 288 20.91 -12.84 18.85
C ASN A 288 20.10 -11.67 18.28
N SER A 289 19.29 -11.97 17.27
CA SER A 289 18.29 -11.05 16.72
C SER A 289 17.27 -10.53 17.76
N ASP A 290 16.92 -11.32 18.78
CA ASP A 290 16.00 -10.90 19.85
C ASP A 290 16.54 -9.68 20.62
N ASP A 291 17.84 -9.67 20.92
CA ASP A 291 18.47 -8.56 21.62
C ASP A 291 18.47 -7.28 20.76
N VAL A 292 18.59 -7.42 19.43
CA VAL A 292 18.45 -6.29 18.49
C VAL A 292 17.00 -5.80 18.45
N VAL A 293 16.03 -6.72 18.45
CA VAL A 293 14.60 -6.40 18.45
C VAL A 293 14.23 -5.61 19.71
N ASP A 294 14.77 -5.98 20.87
CA ASP A 294 14.52 -5.30 22.15
C ASP A 294 15.07 -3.86 22.18
N GLU A 295 16.07 -3.56 21.36
CA GLU A 295 16.70 -2.23 21.24
C GLU A 295 16.05 -1.36 20.16
N LEU A 296 15.09 -1.89 19.39
CA LEU A 296 14.35 -1.10 18.42
C LEU A 296 13.50 -0.01 19.10
N PRO A 297 13.27 1.13 18.40
CA PRO A 297 12.28 2.09 18.84
C PRO A 297 10.93 1.39 19.08
N SER A 298 10.37 1.59 20.28
CA SER A 298 9.14 0.90 20.73
C SER A 298 7.93 1.10 19.80
N ASP A 299 7.96 2.13 18.98
CA ASP A 299 6.92 2.47 18.02
C ASP A 299 7.22 2.05 16.59
N LEU A 300 8.43 1.61 16.23
CA LEU A 300 8.81 1.28 14.86
C LEU A 300 7.87 0.23 14.25
N ILE A 301 7.73 -0.93 14.91
CA ILE A 301 6.85 -2.01 14.43
C ILE A 301 5.41 -1.52 14.34
N ARG A 302 4.97 -0.71 15.30
CA ARG A 302 3.63 -0.13 15.29
C ARG A 302 3.47 0.80 14.07
N SER A 303 4.43 1.64 13.76
CA SER A 303 4.41 2.59 12.64
C SER A 303 4.41 1.86 11.30
N LEU A 304 5.26 0.84 11.13
CA LEU A 304 5.29 0.02 9.91
C LEU A 304 3.98 -0.75 9.69
N VAL A 305 3.36 -1.28 10.76
CA VAL A 305 2.03 -1.88 10.68
C VAL A 305 0.98 -0.86 10.26
N HIS A 306 1.03 0.37 10.78
CA HIS A 306 0.09 1.43 10.36
C HIS A 306 0.26 1.81 8.90
N PHE A 307 1.50 1.89 8.41
CA PHE A 307 1.81 2.14 7.00
C PHE A 307 1.15 1.10 6.08
N TYR A 308 1.33 -0.19 6.37
CA TYR A 308 0.69 -1.28 5.64
C TYR A 308 -0.85 -1.20 5.69
N MET A 309 -1.40 -1.03 6.89
CA MET A 309 -2.85 -0.93 7.10
C MET A 309 -3.45 0.24 6.32
N ALA A 310 -2.78 1.39 6.26
CA ALA A 310 -3.27 2.57 5.53
C ALA A 310 -3.49 2.26 4.04
N ARG A 311 -2.57 1.55 3.39
CA ARG A 311 -2.71 1.15 1.98
C ARG A 311 -3.86 0.16 1.76
N TYR A 312 -4.05 -0.77 2.68
CA TYR A 312 -5.18 -1.68 2.65
C TYR A 312 -6.53 -0.98 2.85
N PHE A 313 -6.58 0.04 3.72
CA PHE A 313 -7.78 0.85 3.91
C PHE A 313 -8.13 1.65 2.66
N CYS A 314 -7.15 2.17 1.91
CA CYS A 314 -7.40 2.85 0.63
C CYS A 314 -8.23 1.98 -0.33
N LEU A 315 -7.99 0.67 -0.37
CA LEU A 315 -8.74 -0.23 -1.23
C LEU A 315 -10.13 -0.56 -0.71
N TRP A 316 -10.47 -0.23 0.53
CA TRP A 316 -11.67 -0.80 1.17
C TRP A 316 -11.63 -2.34 1.15
N ALA A 317 -10.41 -2.90 1.25
CA ALA A 317 -10.19 -4.34 1.19
C ALA A 317 -10.72 -5.06 2.44
N PHE A 318 -11.02 -4.34 3.53
CA PHE A 318 -11.40 -4.92 4.83
C PHE A 318 -12.38 -4.04 5.61
N GLY A 319 -13.15 -4.65 6.52
CA GLY A 319 -14.02 -3.95 7.49
C GLY A 319 -15.52 -4.06 7.18
N ASP A 320 -16.35 -3.78 8.19
CA ASP A 320 -17.78 -3.58 8.02
C ASP A 320 -18.11 -2.10 7.76
N VAL A 321 -19.38 -1.79 7.49
CA VAL A 321 -19.89 -0.42 7.28
C VAL A 321 -19.47 0.54 8.39
N GLU A 322 -19.39 0.08 9.64
CA GLU A 322 -19.06 0.93 10.79
C GLU A 322 -17.58 1.32 10.77
N LEU A 323 -16.70 0.35 10.55
CA LEU A 323 -15.27 0.60 10.39
C LEU A 323 -15.01 1.54 9.20
N TRP A 324 -15.78 1.38 8.13
CA TRP A 324 -15.69 2.22 6.94
C TRP A 324 -16.12 3.66 7.18
N LYS A 325 -17.23 3.86 7.91
CA LYS A 325 -17.70 5.20 8.30
C LYS A 325 -16.71 5.89 9.23
N LYS A 326 -16.07 5.12 10.12
CA LYS A 326 -15.12 5.64 11.10
C LYS A 326 -13.79 6.09 10.47
N ASN A 327 -13.23 5.27 9.57
CA ASN A 327 -11.87 5.47 9.08
C ASN A 327 -11.78 6.30 7.80
N GLY A 328 -12.92 6.55 7.12
CA GLY A 328 -13.08 7.62 6.15
C GLY A 328 -11.94 7.82 5.17
N CYS A 329 -11.60 6.82 4.35
CA CYS A 329 -10.80 7.02 3.15
C CYS A 329 -10.89 5.80 2.23
N THR A 330 -11.46 6.01 1.04
CA THR A 330 -11.25 5.13 -0.12
C THR A 330 -10.27 5.82 -1.07
N PHE A 331 -9.53 5.04 -1.84
CA PHE A 331 -8.64 5.50 -2.91
C PHE A 331 -9.35 6.50 -3.85
N PHE A 332 -10.67 6.38 -4.01
CA PHE A 332 -11.48 7.29 -4.83
C PHE A 332 -11.94 8.56 -4.12
N GLN A 333 -12.05 8.57 -2.79
CA GLN A 333 -12.18 9.82 -2.02
C GLN A 333 -10.88 10.62 -2.07
N ALA A 334 -9.72 9.93 -2.11
CA ALA A 334 -8.42 10.57 -2.28
C ALA A 334 -8.21 11.12 -3.71
N LEU A 335 -8.62 10.38 -4.75
CA LEU A 335 -8.47 10.83 -6.13
C LEU A 335 -9.46 11.92 -6.57
N PHE A 336 -10.69 11.94 -6.03
CA PHE A 336 -11.78 12.77 -6.57
C PHE A 336 -12.53 13.58 -5.51
N GLY A 337 -12.02 13.63 -4.27
CA GLY A 337 -12.66 14.32 -3.17
C GLY A 337 -13.88 13.59 -2.60
N SER A 338 -14.30 13.99 -1.41
CA SER A 338 -15.50 13.50 -0.75
C SER A 338 -16.73 14.27 -1.25
N GLU A 339 -17.30 13.83 -2.38
CA GLU A 339 -18.70 14.14 -2.74
C GLU A 339 -19.67 13.05 -2.26
#